data_AF-A0A957TDV3-F1
#
_entry.id   AF-A0A957TDV3-F1
#
_cell.length_a   1.000
_cell.length_b   1.000
_cell.length_c   1.000
_cell.angle_alpha   90.00
_cell.angle_beta   90.00
_cell.angle_gamma   90.00
#
_symmetry.space_group_name_H-M   'P 1'
#
loop_
_entity.id
_entity.type
_entity.pdbx_description
1 polymer ?
#
loop_
_entity_poly.entity_id
_entity_poly.type
_entity_poly.pdbx_seq_one_letter_code
_entity_poly.pdbx_strand_id
1 'polypeptide(L)'
;AKARAHILEGYLVALKNLDEIINLIRNASDVDAARSKLMKRYKLTDLQANAILDMQLRRLAALERKKIETEYKEVTAVIKELTKLLKTPKLMRGVVADELQKVKAAYGDRRRTQIVSVKEGAKGGKALTTNDLLPQQTVWIGVTNDGLVSRTADDKQPRHSGNDAPLFLVKASTTDTVYFVSNRGKAAAVAAHLIPQANKLSQGVPWHRVSPLNDADALAAVFSLPANKTSLGEEICVLTVTRFGMIKKSLITELPGPSSQTFTLVKVNEGDKLGTVGLTNGKKEILLVTAGGMAIRFKEDDVRPMGLVAAGVNGMKLFEKDEVVGAEILPAEGDIFLLTDEGKAKRVSEKDFPVQGRYGKGVVAWDLPGKSQLAAIATGKPNHVATVHMTKGAPKSTRLDAAGLRKRASTKGDVVVEVKPGESITALAVGWTLESYVKVKEEGKKKETKAKASSAKKSPAKGKTKSASKTKAKPAKKAPAKKKPSKPVKKKTTKGKKK
;
A
#
# COMPACT_ATOMS: atom_id res chain seq x y z
N ALA A 1 6.21 -47.19 13.93
CA ALA A 1 7.53 -47.46 14.53
C ALA A 1 7.62 -48.84 15.20
N LYS A 2 6.89 -49.13 16.29
CA LYS A 2 6.97 -50.43 17.00
C LYS A 2 6.71 -51.66 16.13
N ALA A 3 5.67 -51.64 15.30
CA ALA A 3 5.39 -52.73 14.36
C ALA A 3 6.55 -52.98 13.36
N ARG A 4 7.23 -51.91 12.93
CA ARG A 4 8.39 -51.99 12.03
C ARG A 4 9.62 -52.55 12.76
N ALA A 5 9.90 -52.07 13.97
CA ALA A 5 10.98 -52.61 14.81
C ALA A 5 10.81 -54.10 15.08
N HIS A 6 9.58 -54.54 15.37
CA HIS A 6 9.26 -55.95 15.60
C HIS A 6 9.56 -56.84 14.37
N ILE A 7 9.27 -56.37 13.16
CA ILE A 7 9.64 -57.09 11.92
C ILE A 7 11.16 -57.11 11.73
N LEU A 8 11.82 -55.97 11.96
CA LEU A 8 13.29 -55.86 11.84
C LEU A 8 14.02 -56.77 12.85
N GLU A 9 13.48 -56.96 14.06
CA GLU A 9 13.98 -57.95 15.03
C GLU A 9 13.93 -59.37 14.48
N GLY A 10 12.81 -59.74 13.84
CA GLY A 10 12.68 -61.03 13.14
C GLY A 10 13.74 -61.19 12.03
N TYR A 11 13.97 -60.14 11.24
CA TYR A 11 15.01 -60.14 10.21
C TYR A 11 16.43 -60.27 10.78
N LEU A 12 16.73 -59.61 11.90
CA LEU A 12 18.04 -59.71 12.54
C LEU A 12 18.29 -61.10 13.10
N VAL A 13 17.27 -61.74 13.70
CA VAL A 13 17.34 -63.13 14.15
C VAL A 13 17.56 -64.07 12.96
N ALA A 14 16.87 -63.82 11.84
CA ALA A 14 17.03 -64.61 10.63
C ALA A 14 18.41 -64.48 9.99
N LEU A 15 18.93 -63.25 9.88
CA LEU A 15 20.25 -62.96 9.31
C LEU A 15 21.40 -63.49 10.18
N LYS A 16 21.18 -63.70 11.48
CA LYS A 16 22.17 -64.28 12.40
C LYS A 16 22.25 -65.81 12.31
N ASN A 17 21.13 -66.49 12.01
CA ASN A 17 21.02 -67.95 11.99
C ASN A 17 20.57 -68.48 10.62
N LEU A 18 21.13 -67.91 9.55
CA LEU A 18 20.65 -68.10 8.18
C LEU A 18 20.61 -69.57 7.75
N ASP A 19 21.73 -70.28 7.91
CA ASP A 19 21.87 -71.65 7.43
C ASP A 19 20.92 -72.61 8.15
N GLU A 20 20.74 -72.43 9.45
CA GLU A 20 19.79 -73.21 10.25
C GLU A 20 18.34 -72.96 9.84
N ILE A 21 17.99 -71.72 9.53
CA ILE A 21 16.64 -71.35 9.08
C ILE A 21 16.37 -71.88 7.68
N ILE A 22 17.34 -71.80 6.76
CA ILE A 22 17.21 -72.37 5.41
C ILE A 22 17.03 -73.89 5.49
N ASN A 23 17.82 -74.58 6.30
CA ASN A 23 17.70 -76.02 6.49
C ASN A 23 16.35 -76.41 7.11
N LEU A 24 15.86 -75.62 8.08
CA LEU A 24 14.56 -75.84 8.70
C LEU A 24 13.40 -75.66 7.69
N ILE A 25 13.47 -74.64 6.84
CA ILE A 25 12.48 -74.39 5.79
C ILE A 25 12.53 -75.49 4.72
N ARG A 26 13.73 -75.91 4.30
CA ARG A 26 13.91 -76.97 3.28
C ARG A 26 13.41 -78.33 3.72
N ASN A 27 13.50 -78.64 5.02
CA ASN A 27 13.04 -79.90 5.62
C ASN A 27 11.58 -79.85 6.13
N ALA A 28 10.84 -78.77 5.86
CA ALA A 28 9.42 -78.68 6.18
C ALA A 28 8.56 -79.21 5.03
N SER A 29 7.43 -79.86 5.36
CA SER A 29 6.48 -80.41 4.38
C SER A 29 5.74 -79.33 3.60
N ASP A 30 5.48 -78.19 4.24
CA ASP A 30 4.70 -77.07 3.71
C ASP A 30 5.05 -75.76 4.46
N VAL A 31 4.49 -74.64 3.96
CA VAL A 31 4.78 -73.28 4.47
C VAL A 31 4.29 -73.09 5.92
N ASP A 32 3.17 -73.71 6.29
CA ASP A 32 2.59 -73.56 7.63
C ASP A 32 3.35 -74.38 8.67
N ALA A 33 3.87 -75.54 8.28
CA ALA A 33 4.79 -76.36 9.06
C ALA A 33 6.14 -75.64 9.27
N ALA A 34 6.68 -74.98 8.22
CA ALA A 34 7.88 -74.17 8.33
C ALA A 34 7.67 -72.99 9.30
N ARG A 35 6.54 -72.28 9.16
CA ARG A 35 6.16 -71.17 10.05
C ARG A 35 6.06 -71.62 11.51
N SER A 36 5.35 -72.71 11.77
CA SER A 36 5.15 -73.26 13.12
C SER A 36 6.49 -73.69 13.77
N LYS A 37 7.40 -74.27 12.98
CA LYS A 37 8.74 -74.65 13.44
C LYS A 37 9.62 -73.42 13.73
N LEU A 38 9.57 -72.37 12.89
CA LEU A 38 10.29 -71.11 13.12
C LEU A 38 9.82 -70.40 14.40
N MET A 39 8.50 -70.34 14.60
CA MET A 39 7.92 -69.75 15.81
C MET A 39 8.34 -70.52 17.06
N LYS A 40 8.26 -71.85 17.06
CA LYS A 40 8.63 -72.68 18.23
C LYS A 40 10.12 -72.59 18.56
N ARG A 41 11.00 -72.66 17.56
CA ARG A 41 12.47 -72.74 17.78
C ARG A 41 13.09 -71.39 18.13
N TYR A 42 12.66 -70.31 17.49
CA TYR A 42 13.23 -68.97 17.67
C TYR A 42 12.34 -68.03 18.49
N LYS A 43 11.23 -68.55 19.06
CA LYS A 43 10.25 -67.78 19.83
C LYS A 43 9.74 -66.55 19.07
N LEU A 44 9.57 -66.69 17.76
CA LEU A 44 9.11 -65.64 16.87
C LEU A 44 7.58 -65.57 16.88
N THR A 45 7.05 -64.39 16.65
CA THR A 45 5.61 -64.19 16.41
C THR A 45 5.21 -64.62 14.99
N ASP A 46 3.91 -64.85 14.76
CA ASP A 46 3.39 -65.20 13.43
C ASP A 46 3.78 -64.15 12.37
N LEU A 47 3.66 -62.86 12.71
CA LEU A 47 4.07 -61.74 11.86
C LEU A 47 5.57 -61.75 11.50
N GLN A 48 6.44 -62.08 12.46
CA GLN A 48 7.88 -62.18 12.21
C GLN A 48 8.21 -63.40 11.35
N ALA A 49 7.59 -64.54 11.64
CA ALA A 49 7.78 -65.76 10.87
C ALA A 49 7.36 -65.60 9.41
N ASN A 50 6.20 -64.96 9.16
CA ASN A 50 5.73 -64.63 7.81
C ASN A 50 6.69 -63.70 7.09
N ALA A 51 7.14 -62.63 7.76
CA ALA A 51 8.11 -61.71 7.17
C ALA A 51 9.41 -62.42 6.75
N ILE A 52 9.90 -63.37 7.56
CA ILE A 52 11.10 -64.16 7.26
C ILE A 52 10.87 -65.08 6.05
N LEU A 53 9.70 -65.73 5.96
CA LEU A 53 9.34 -66.56 4.80
C LEU A 53 9.22 -65.74 3.51
N ASP A 54 8.75 -64.50 3.60
CA ASP A 54 8.65 -63.55 2.50
C ASP A 54 10.00 -62.86 2.16
N MET A 55 11.08 -63.20 2.87
CA MET A 55 12.37 -62.58 2.66
C MET A 55 12.98 -63.00 1.32
N GLN A 56 13.42 -62.02 0.53
CA GLN A 56 14.09 -62.25 -0.74
C GLN A 56 15.60 -62.44 -0.56
N LEU A 57 16.19 -63.38 -1.31
CA LEU A 57 17.63 -63.71 -1.26
C LEU A 57 18.56 -62.51 -1.47
N ARG A 58 18.14 -61.47 -2.21
CA ARG A 58 18.93 -60.24 -2.39
C ARG A 58 19.21 -59.49 -1.08
N ARG A 59 18.36 -59.65 -0.05
CA ARG A 59 18.52 -59.00 1.26
C ARG A 59 19.69 -59.57 2.08
N LEU A 60 20.30 -60.65 1.61
CA LEU A 60 21.45 -61.31 2.24
C LEU A 60 22.79 -60.63 1.90
N ALA A 61 22.81 -59.77 0.87
CA ALA A 61 23.99 -59.00 0.52
C ALA A 61 24.44 -58.14 1.72
N ALA A 62 25.76 -58.02 1.92
CA ALA A 62 26.34 -57.32 3.06
C ALA A 62 25.83 -55.87 3.23
N LEU A 63 25.61 -55.16 2.12
CA LEU A 63 25.04 -53.81 2.12
C LEU A 63 23.57 -53.78 2.59
N GLU A 64 22.75 -54.74 2.17
CA GLU A 64 21.34 -54.81 2.57
C GLU A 64 21.18 -55.20 4.04
N ARG A 65 22.03 -56.10 4.53
CA ARG A 65 22.13 -56.40 5.96
C ARG A 65 22.47 -55.16 6.79
N LYS A 66 23.48 -54.39 6.36
CA LYS A 66 23.87 -53.15 7.05
C LYS A 66 22.74 -52.12 7.05
N LYS A 67 21.96 -52.02 5.97
CA LYS A 67 20.76 -51.17 5.91
C LYS A 67 19.71 -51.59 6.93
N ILE A 68 19.41 -52.88 7.06
CA ILE A 68 18.45 -53.41 8.05
C ILE A 68 18.92 -53.12 9.49
N GLU A 69 20.21 -53.30 9.78
CA GLU A 69 20.79 -52.99 11.08
C GLU A 69 20.73 -51.48 11.40
N THR A 70 20.97 -50.64 10.40
CA THR A 70 20.90 -49.17 10.55
C THR A 70 19.45 -48.72 10.75
N GLU A 71 18.52 -49.22 9.94
CA GLU A 71 17.09 -48.95 10.05
C GLU A 71 16.56 -49.38 11.43
N TYR A 72 16.99 -50.55 11.94
CA TYR A 72 16.60 -50.99 13.27
C TYR A 72 17.08 -50.04 14.37
N LYS A 73 18.33 -49.55 14.28
CA LYS A 73 18.88 -48.59 15.24
C LYS A 73 18.12 -47.26 15.21
N GLU A 74 17.84 -46.73 14.03
CA GLU A 74 17.08 -45.49 13.85
C GLU A 74 15.65 -45.63 14.38
N VAL A 75 14.93 -46.68 14.00
CA VAL A 75 13.55 -46.92 14.45
C VAL A 75 13.51 -47.13 15.97
N THR A 76 14.49 -47.81 16.55
CA THR A 76 14.59 -48.00 18.01
C THR A 76 14.87 -46.68 18.72
N ALA A 77 15.72 -45.82 18.17
CA ALA A 77 15.97 -44.49 18.70
C ALA A 77 14.69 -43.64 18.69
N VAL A 78 13.95 -43.65 17.57
CA VAL A 78 12.65 -42.97 17.44
C VAL A 78 11.64 -43.50 18.44
N ILE A 79 11.53 -44.82 18.62
CA ILE A 79 10.62 -45.41 19.63
C ILE A 79 11.00 -44.93 21.03
N LYS A 80 12.29 -44.90 21.36
CA LYS A 80 12.78 -44.46 22.67
C LYS A 80 12.43 -42.99 22.92
N GLU A 81 12.65 -42.13 21.93
CA GLU A 81 12.31 -40.71 22.00
C GLU A 81 10.80 -40.49 22.15
N LEU A 82 9.99 -41.10 21.28
CA LEU A 82 8.52 -40.99 21.34
C LEU A 82 7.96 -41.55 22.65
N THR A 83 8.51 -42.66 23.15
CA THR A 83 8.07 -43.24 24.42
C THR A 83 8.46 -42.34 25.60
N LYS A 84 9.64 -41.70 25.56
CA LYS A 84 10.05 -40.71 26.56
C LYS A 84 9.12 -39.50 26.57
N LEU A 85 8.75 -39.01 25.38
CA LEU A 85 7.80 -37.92 25.20
C LEU A 85 6.43 -38.29 25.80
N LEU A 86 5.87 -39.44 25.41
CA LEU A 86 4.54 -39.91 25.88
C LEU A 86 4.48 -40.18 27.38
N LYS A 87 5.59 -40.59 28.01
CA LYS A 87 5.63 -40.83 29.47
C LYS A 87 5.66 -39.56 30.31
N THR A 88 6.09 -38.43 29.75
CA THR A 88 6.35 -37.21 30.51
C THR A 88 5.44 -36.06 30.06
N PRO A 89 4.37 -35.74 30.80
CA PRO A 89 3.44 -34.67 30.44
C PRO A 89 4.11 -33.30 30.25
N LYS A 90 5.20 -33.02 30.99
CA LYS A 90 5.97 -31.78 30.87
C LYS A 90 6.62 -31.64 29.48
N LEU A 91 7.19 -32.71 28.94
CA LEU A 91 7.80 -32.70 27.59
C LEU A 91 6.73 -32.51 26.51
N MET A 92 5.58 -33.16 26.66
CA MET A 92 4.45 -32.97 25.74
C MET A 92 3.99 -31.51 25.70
N ARG A 93 3.83 -30.85 26.87
CA ARG A 93 3.47 -29.43 26.92
C ARG A 93 4.54 -28.53 26.30
N GLY A 94 5.82 -28.90 26.42
CA GLY A 94 6.91 -28.19 25.75
C GLY A 94 6.75 -28.20 24.23
N VAL A 95 6.55 -29.38 23.64
CA VAL A 95 6.30 -29.52 22.19
C VAL A 95 5.06 -28.72 21.76
N VAL A 96 3.97 -28.79 22.52
CA VAL A 96 2.75 -28.00 22.24
C VAL A 96 3.04 -26.50 22.31
N ALA A 97 3.80 -26.03 23.29
CA ALA A 97 4.18 -24.62 23.39
C ALA A 97 5.02 -24.16 22.19
N ASP A 98 5.98 -24.97 21.77
CA ASP A 98 6.84 -24.69 20.60
C ASP A 98 6.03 -24.65 19.30
N GLU A 99 5.09 -25.57 19.12
CA GLU A 99 4.16 -25.57 17.98
C GLU A 99 3.25 -24.34 17.99
N LEU A 100 2.65 -24.01 19.14
CA LEU A 100 1.81 -22.82 19.28
C LEU A 100 2.60 -21.53 19.05
N GLN A 101 3.86 -21.46 19.45
CA GLN A 101 4.74 -20.33 19.14
C GLN A 101 5.02 -20.21 17.64
N LYS A 102 5.27 -21.32 16.94
CA LYS A 102 5.41 -21.33 15.48
C LYS A 102 4.14 -20.85 14.78
N VAL A 103 2.97 -21.28 15.24
CA VAL A 103 1.67 -20.82 14.72
C VAL A 103 1.50 -19.31 14.98
N LYS A 104 1.79 -18.84 16.19
CA LYS A 104 1.74 -17.42 16.54
C LYS A 104 2.68 -16.57 15.66
N ALA A 105 3.88 -17.06 15.37
CA ALA A 105 4.84 -16.35 14.52
C ALA A 105 4.39 -16.30 13.05
N ALA A 106 3.76 -17.36 12.55
CA ALA A 106 3.28 -17.42 11.17
C ALA A 106 1.98 -16.63 10.93
N TYR A 107 1.08 -16.57 11.92
CA TYR A 107 -0.29 -16.06 11.74
C TYR A 107 -0.71 -14.96 12.74
N GLY A 108 0.20 -14.43 13.55
CA GLY A 108 -0.14 -13.41 14.55
C GLY A 108 -0.51 -12.05 13.94
N ASP A 109 -1.61 -11.47 14.40
CA ASP A 109 -2.05 -10.11 14.04
C ASP A 109 -2.13 -9.19 15.27
N ARG A 110 -2.20 -7.86 15.03
CA ARG A 110 -2.40 -6.88 16.11
C ARG A 110 -3.87 -6.82 16.49
N ARG A 111 -4.14 -6.72 17.80
CA ARG A 111 -5.50 -6.53 18.33
C ARG A 111 -6.14 -5.27 17.74
N ARG A 112 -7.30 -5.44 17.10
CA ARG A 112 -8.04 -4.36 16.44
C ARG A 112 -8.94 -3.56 17.40
N THR A 113 -9.32 -4.15 18.54
CA THR A 113 -10.25 -3.58 19.52
C THR A 113 -9.56 -3.23 20.83
N GLN A 114 -9.96 -2.13 21.46
CA GLN A 114 -9.54 -1.75 22.81
C GLN A 114 -10.66 -2.11 23.79
N ILE A 115 -10.34 -2.80 24.89
CA ILE A 115 -11.32 -3.06 25.97
C ILE A 115 -11.33 -1.83 26.87
N VAL A 116 -12.50 -1.23 27.05
CA VAL A 116 -12.72 -0.14 28.01
C VAL A 116 -13.58 -0.69 29.15
N SER A 117 -13.06 -0.64 30.36
CA SER A 117 -13.80 -1.01 31.58
C SER A 117 -14.77 0.10 31.95
N VAL A 118 -16.07 -0.16 31.84
CA VAL A 118 -17.15 0.75 32.26
C VAL A 118 -17.74 0.24 33.58
N LYS A 119 -18.01 1.11 34.55
CA LYS A 119 -18.74 0.74 35.78
C LYS A 119 -20.17 0.33 35.45
N GLU A 120 -20.68 -0.71 36.14
CA GLU A 120 -22.04 -1.23 36.00
C GLU A 120 -23.10 -0.11 36.08
N GLY A 121 -24.06 -0.12 35.14
CA GLY A 121 -25.21 0.79 35.13
C GLY A 121 -25.06 2.04 34.24
N ALA A 122 -23.86 2.37 33.77
CA ALA A 122 -23.71 3.37 32.70
C ALA A 122 -23.93 2.68 31.35
N LYS A 123 -24.97 3.06 30.59
CA LYS A 123 -24.99 2.83 29.14
C LYS A 123 -23.64 3.32 28.63
N GLY A 124 -22.91 2.46 27.91
CA GLY A 124 -21.63 2.82 27.29
C GLY A 124 -21.81 3.94 26.29
N GLY A 125 -22.00 5.17 26.77
CA GLY A 125 -21.62 6.34 26.01
C GLY A 125 -20.16 6.13 25.65
N LYS A 126 -19.81 6.36 24.38
CA LYS A 126 -18.41 6.42 23.94
C LYS A 126 -17.65 7.13 25.07
N ALA A 127 -16.71 6.43 25.71
CA ALA A 127 -15.75 7.11 26.56
C ALA A 127 -15.13 8.16 25.64
N LEU A 128 -15.50 9.43 25.85
CA LEU A 128 -15.14 10.51 24.96
C LEU A 128 -13.62 10.51 24.93
N THR A 129 -13.06 10.13 23.79
CA THR A 129 -11.62 10.21 23.62
C THR A 129 -11.25 11.68 23.55
N THR A 130 -10.02 12.05 23.90
CA THR A 130 -9.56 13.45 23.74
C THR A 130 -9.80 13.96 22.31
N ASN A 131 -9.81 13.07 21.31
CA ASN A 131 -10.19 13.37 19.93
C ASN A 131 -11.65 13.78 19.74
N ASP A 132 -12.59 13.21 20.50
CA ASP A 132 -14.02 13.55 20.41
C ASP A 132 -14.34 14.91 21.07
N LEU A 133 -13.45 15.41 21.93
CA LEU A 133 -13.59 16.70 22.62
C LEU A 133 -12.92 17.86 21.87
N LEU A 134 -12.05 17.57 20.92
CA LEU A 134 -11.32 18.59 20.16
C LEU A 134 -12.20 19.12 19.01
N PRO A 135 -12.25 20.45 18.80
CA PRO A 135 -12.96 21.01 17.67
C PRO A 135 -12.30 20.54 16.38
N GLN A 136 -13.12 20.02 15.46
CA GLN A 136 -12.68 19.62 14.13
C GLN A 136 -12.36 20.89 13.33
N GLN A 137 -11.08 21.16 13.14
CA GLN A 137 -10.58 22.32 12.39
C GLN A 137 -9.66 21.83 11.28
N THR A 138 -9.78 22.44 10.10
CA THR A 138 -8.89 22.15 8.98
C THR A 138 -7.61 22.95 9.15
N VAL A 139 -6.48 22.25 9.11
CA VAL A 139 -5.14 22.79 9.35
C VAL A 139 -4.17 22.26 8.30
N TRP A 140 -3.02 22.94 8.18
CA TRP A 140 -1.90 22.49 7.37
C TRP A 140 -0.77 22.02 8.28
N ILE A 141 -0.20 20.87 7.95
CA ILE A 141 0.97 20.30 8.64
C ILE A 141 2.14 20.39 7.68
N GLY A 142 3.21 21.05 8.10
CA GLY A 142 4.41 21.22 7.31
C GLY A 142 5.60 20.53 7.97
N VAL A 143 6.45 19.90 7.16
CA VAL A 143 7.77 19.41 7.56
C VAL A 143 8.82 20.11 6.71
N THR A 144 9.73 20.86 7.34
CA THR A 144 10.83 21.57 6.65
C THR A 144 11.95 20.64 6.22
N ASN A 145 12.91 21.15 5.42
CA ASN A 145 14.09 20.40 5.01
C ASN A 145 14.97 19.97 6.21
N ASP A 146 14.97 20.77 7.29
CA ASP A 146 15.67 20.46 8.54
C ASP A 146 14.91 19.46 9.43
N GLY A 147 13.77 18.95 8.95
CA GLY A 147 12.96 17.98 9.68
C GLY A 147 12.12 18.57 10.83
N LEU A 148 11.86 19.88 10.81
CA LEU A 148 10.97 20.50 11.79
C LEU A 148 9.52 20.33 11.34
N VAL A 149 8.68 19.76 12.21
CA VAL A 149 7.25 19.58 11.99
C VAL A 149 6.43 20.54 12.85
N SER A 150 5.42 21.15 12.24
CA SER A 150 4.42 21.96 12.94
C SER A 150 3.09 21.97 12.19
N ARG A 151 2.03 22.37 12.89
CA ARG A 151 0.72 22.62 12.29
C ARG A 151 0.37 24.11 12.32
N THR A 152 -0.37 24.57 11.33
CA THR A 152 -0.96 25.91 11.31
C THR A 152 -2.20 25.97 12.22
N ALA A 153 -2.59 27.19 12.58
CA ALA A 153 -3.83 27.44 13.32
C ALA A 153 -5.08 27.29 12.44
N ASP A 154 -4.96 27.68 11.17
CA ASP A 154 -6.09 27.86 10.24
C ASP A 154 -5.95 27.02 8.95
N ASP A 155 -7.04 26.96 8.18
CA ASP A 155 -7.14 26.30 6.86
C ASP A 155 -6.39 27.07 5.74
N LYS A 156 -5.82 28.23 6.05
CA LYS A 156 -5.10 29.01 5.05
C LYS A 156 -3.76 28.35 4.76
N GLN A 157 -3.55 27.92 3.52
CA GLN A 157 -2.28 27.35 3.08
C GLN A 157 -1.15 28.37 3.37
N PRO A 158 -0.11 27.96 4.12
CA PRO A 158 0.99 28.87 4.44
C PRO A 158 1.66 29.32 3.14
N ARG A 159 2.01 30.61 3.04
CA ARG A 159 2.88 31.11 1.97
C ARG A 159 4.30 31.07 2.49
N HIS A 160 5.13 30.22 1.91
CA HIS A 160 6.48 29.96 2.37
C HIS A 160 7.49 30.13 1.23
N SER A 161 8.67 30.62 1.59
CA SER A 161 9.83 30.80 0.71
C SER A 161 11.11 30.70 1.53
N GLY A 162 12.20 30.27 0.92
CA GLY A 162 13.48 30.11 1.62
C GLY A 162 13.45 28.98 2.65
N ASN A 163 14.17 29.13 3.77
CA ASN A 163 14.36 28.03 4.75
C ASN A 163 13.06 27.61 5.48
N ASP A 164 12.01 28.44 5.45
CA ASP A 164 10.70 28.10 6.02
C ASP A 164 9.86 27.21 5.08
N ALA A 165 10.38 26.89 3.89
CA ALA A 165 9.66 26.10 2.91
C ALA A 165 9.61 24.61 3.31
N PRO A 166 8.41 24.01 3.37
CA PRO A 166 8.24 22.61 3.70
C PRO A 166 8.67 21.71 2.54
N LEU A 167 9.32 20.61 2.89
CA LEU A 167 9.51 19.45 2.03
C LEU A 167 8.20 18.65 1.90
N PHE A 168 7.42 18.56 2.98
CA PHE A 168 6.10 17.95 2.97
C PHE A 168 5.06 18.91 3.53
N LEU A 169 3.99 19.12 2.79
CA LEU A 169 2.88 19.98 3.20
C LEU A 169 1.58 19.21 3.06
N VAL A 170 0.87 18.99 4.16
CA VAL A 170 -0.29 18.10 4.24
C VAL A 170 -1.48 18.86 4.80
N LYS A 171 -2.59 18.87 4.06
CA LYS A 171 -3.88 19.35 4.56
C LYS A 171 -4.55 18.25 5.39
N ALA A 172 -4.97 18.57 6.61
CA ALA A 172 -5.58 17.60 7.51
C ALA A 172 -6.60 18.27 8.44
N SER A 173 -7.47 17.47 9.04
CA SER A 173 -8.26 17.87 10.20
C SER A 173 -7.48 17.64 11.51
N THR A 174 -7.74 18.43 12.55
CA THR A 174 -7.17 18.25 13.90
C THR A 174 -7.42 16.87 14.51
N THR A 175 -8.48 16.20 14.08
CA THR A 175 -8.85 14.85 14.50
C THR A 175 -8.21 13.75 13.65
N ASP A 176 -7.56 14.08 12.53
CA ASP A 176 -7.00 13.09 11.61
C ASP A 176 -5.75 12.40 12.16
N THR A 177 -5.42 11.27 11.56
CA THR A 177 -4.15 10.57 11.78
C THR A 177 -3.17 10.94 10.69
N VAL A 178 -1.98 11.38 11.09
CA VAL A 178 -0.87 11.75 10.22
C VAL A 178 0.13 10.60 10.22
N TYR A 179 0.51 10.14 9.04
CA TYR A 179 1.47 9.07 8.84
C TYR A 179 2.79 9.66 8.37
N PHE A 180 3.84 9.48 9.16
CA PHE A 180 5.22 9.75 8.77
C PHE A 180 5.81 8.45 8.23
N VAL A 181 6.42 8.50 7.05
CA VAL A 181 6.98 7.32 6.39
C VAL A 181 8.44 7.57 6.06
N SER A 182 9.30 6.68 6.55
CA SER A 182 10.74 6.66 6.22
C SER A 182 10.99 6.10 4.82
N ASN A 183 12.14 6.45 4.24
CA ASN A 183 12.64 5.88 3.00
C ASN A 183 12.95 4.37 3.08
N ARG A 184 13.09 3.80 4.29
CA ARG A 184 13.22 2.36 4.54
C ARG A 184 11.87 1.65 4.65
N GLY A 185 10.76 2.38 4.49
CA GLY A 185 9.39 1.84 4.52
C GLY A 185 8.83 1.60 5.91
N LYS A 186 9.53 1.97 6.99
CA LYS A 186 8.94 2.09 8.33
C LYS A 186 8.06 3.33 8.40
N ALA A 187 6.95 3.23 9.11
CA ALA A 187 6.01 4.33 9.30
C ALA A 187 5.56 4.46 10.76
N ALA A 188 5.07 5.64 11.08
CA ALA A 188 4.47 5.96 12.37
C ALA A 188 3.16 6.71 12.15
N ALA A 189 2.15 6.34 12.94
CA ALA A 189 0.85 7.01 12.98
C ALA A 189 0.81 7.93 14.20
N VAL A 190 0.53 9.21 13.98
CA VAL A 190 0.46 10.25 15.01
C VAL A 190 -0.87 10.99 14.88
N ALA A 191 -1.50 11.32 16.00
CA ALA A 191 -2.71 12.13 15.97
C ALA A 191 -2.36 13.60 15.64
N ALA A 192 -3.08 14.21 14.70
CA ALA A 192 -2.76 15.55 14.20
C ALA A 192 -2.72 16.62 15.30
N HIS A 193 -3.57 16.51 16.33
CA HIS A 193 -3.61 17.46 17.44
C HIS A 193 -2.35 17.44 18.33
N LEU A 194 -1.57 16.34 18.35
CA LEU A 194 -0.32 16.25 19.10
C LEU A 194 0.83 17.01 18.43
N ILE A 195 0.69 17.34 17.14
CA ILE A 195 1.66 18.17 16.43
C ILE A 195 1.55 19.60 16.97
N PRO A 196 2.66 20.22 17.39
CA PRO A 196 2.61 21.56 17.96
C PRO A 196 2.20 22.59 16.91
N GLN A 197 1.39 23.53 17.36
CA GLN A 197 0.99 24.66 16.54
C GLN A 197 2.09 25.71 16.51
N ALA A 198 2.40 26.22 15.32
CA ALA A 198 3.38 27.29 15.15
C ALA A 198 2.92 28.29 14.09
N ASN A 199 3.36 29.56 14.22
CA ASN A 199 3.06 30.60 13.24
C ASN A 199 3.93 30.47 11.97
N LYS A 200 5.16 29.98 12.14
CA LYS A 200 6.11 29.65 11.07
C LYS A 200 6.47 28.18 11.13
N LEU A 201 6.65 27.54 9.98
CA LEU A 201 6.94 26.12 9.93
C LEU A 201 8.31 25.79 10.53
N SER A 202 9.26 26.72 10.38
CA SER A 202 10.61 26.68 10.93
C SER A 202 10.68 26.76 12.46
N GLN A 203 9.58 27.11 13.13
CA GLN A 203 9.47 27.10 14.60
C GLN A 203 8.90 25.78 15.14
N GLY A 204 8.77 24.77 14.26
CA GLY A 204 8.34 23.44 14.64
C GLY A 204 9.33 22.72 15.54
N VAL A 205 8.94 21.50 15.93
CA VAL A 205 9.79 20.58 16.67
C VAL A 205 10.30 19.50 15.71
N PRO A 206 11.45 18.87 15.97
CA PRO A 206 11.90 17.75 15.14
C PRO A 206 10.86 16.62 15.03
N TRP A 207 10.61 16.10 13.83
CA TRP A 207 9.57 15.09 13.60
C TRP A 207 9.77 13.80 14.40
N HIS A 208 11.02 13.43 14.72
CA HIS A 208 11.35 12.25 15.53
C HIS A 208 10.99 12.42 17.03
N ARG A 209 10.67 13.66 17.48
CA ARG A 209 10.13 13.89 18.84
C ARG A 209 8.63 13.73 18.92
N VAL A 210 7.94 13.88 17.80
CA VAL A 210 6.47 13.80 17.70
C VAL A 210 6.02 12.43 17.19
N SER A 211 6.93 11.70 16.53
CA SER A 211 6.70 10.34 16.05
C SER A 211 7.68 9.35 16.68
N PRO A 212 7.31 8.07 16.85
CA PRO A 212 8.20 7.01 17.33
C PRO A 212 9.28 6.57 16.32
N LEU A 213 9.47 7.29 15.21
CA LEU A 213 10.53 7.01 14.25
C LEU A 213 11.88 7.52 14.78
N ASN A 214 12.98 6.89 14.37
CA ASN A 214 14.32 7.27 14.80
C ASN A 214 14.86 8.43 13.96
N ASP A 215 15.66 9.33 14.54
CA ASP A 215 16.26 10.49 13.84
C ASP A 215 17.11 10.10 12.61
N ALA A 216 17.69 8.91 12.60
CA ALA A 216 18.45 8.39 11.45
C ALA A 216 17.58 8.02 10.23
N ASP A 217 16.27 7.91 10.39
CA ASP A 217 15.34 7.53 9.31
C ASP A 217 14.93 8.77 8.50
N ALA A 218 15.46 8.95 7.29
CA ALA A 218 15.01 10.05 6.44
C ALA A 218 13.56 9.82 5.95
N LEU A 219 12.72 10.85 6.03
CA LEU A 219 11.33 10.79 5.59
C LEU A 219 11.24 10.73 4.05
N ALA A 220 10.39 9.82 3.55
CA ALA A 220 10.02 9.71 2.14
C ALA A 220 8.64 10.30 1.85
N ALA A 221 7.72 10.24 2.80
CA ALA A 221 6.38 10.79 2.63
C ALA A 221 5.72 11.14 3.96
N VAL A 222 4.81 12.11 3.90
CA VAL A 222 3.86 12.43 4.98
C VAL A 222 2.48 12.55 4.36
N PHE A 223 1.49 11.87 4.92
CA PHE A 223 0.10 11.95 4.47
C PHE A 223 -0.86 11.81 5.63
N SER A 224 -2.11 12.25 5.47
CA SER A 224 -3.15 12.16 6.51
C SER A 224 -4.29 11.24 6.09
N LEU A 225 -4.92 10.59 7.06
CA LEU A 225 -6.20 9.89 6.88
C LEU A 225 -7.15 10.29 8.01
N PRO A 226 -8.46 10.39 7.74
CA PRO A 226 -9.48 10.54 8.77
C PRO A 226 -9.34 9.47 9.84
N ALA A 227 -9.56 9.85 11.11
CA ALA A 227 -9.55 8.89 12.22
C ALA A 227 -10.54 7.74 11.99
N ASN A 228 -11.72 8.08 11.46
CA ASN A 228 -12.71 7.10 11.02
C ASN A 228 -12.52 6.77 9.53
N LYS A 229 -11.74 5.74 9.26
CA LYS A 229 -11.44 5.24 7.91
C LYS A 229 -12.66 4.65 7.19
N THR A 230 -13.73 4.31 7.89
CA THR A 230 -14.94 3.77 7.27
C THR A 230 -15.60 4.79 6.32
N SER A 231 -15.43 6.09 6.60
CA SER A 231 -15.92 7.19 5.74
C SER A 231 -15.34 7.19 4.32
N LEU A 232 -14.18 6.56 4.15
CA LEU A 232 -13.40 6.56 2.93
C LEU A 232 -13.73 5.36 2.01
N GLY A 233 -14.33 4.30 2.56
CA GLY A 233 -14.65 3.06 1.85
C GLY A 233 -13.54 2.02 1.92
N GLU A 234 -13.92 0.74 1.96
CA GLU A 234 -13.02 -0.39 2.22
C GLU A 234 -12.03 -0.68 1.09
N GLU A 235 -12.30 -0.19 -0.12
CA GLU A 235 -11.47 -0.42 -1.32
C GLU A 235 -10.26 0.54 -1.43
N ILE A 236 -10.15 1.56 -0.57
CA ILE A 236 -9.01 2.48 -0.66
C ILE A 236 -7.71 1.76 -0.26
N CYS A 237 -6.72 1.92 -1.12
CA CYS A 237 -5.36 1.45 -0.90
C CYS A 237 -4.40 2.63 -0.77
N VAL A 238 -3.39 2.45 0.08
CA VAL A 238 -2.13 3.18 0.03
C VAL A 238 -1.25 2.53 -1.03
N LEU A 239 -0.89 3.30 -2.05
CA LEU A 239 0.08 2.95 -3.06
C LEU A 239 1.46 3.41 -2.62
N THR A 240 2.44 2.53 -2.68
CA THR A 240 3.85 2.83 -2.41
C THR A 240 4.69 2.46 -3.62
N VAL A 241 5.64 3.32 -3.97
CA VAL A 241 6.55 3.12 -5.10
C VAL A 241 7.98 3.39 -4.65
N THR A 242 8.86 2.42 -4.88
CA THR A 242 10.29 2.56 -4.59
C THR A 242 11.07 3.06 -5.81
N ARG A 243 12.29 3.50 -5.55
CA ARG A 243 13.25 4.00 -6.54
C ARG A 243 13.61 2.96 -7.59
N PHE A 244 13.69 1.68 -7.22
CA PHE A 244 13.89 0.60 -8.18
C PHE A 244 12.60 0.14 -8.88
N GLY A 245 11.51 0.92 -8.76
CA GLY A 245 10.26 0.68 -9.47
C GLY A 245 9.42 -0.45 -8.90
N MET A 246 9.64 -0.86 -7.66
CA MET A 246 8.72 -1.75 -6.95
C MET A 246 7.47 -0.99 -6.55
N ILE A 247 6.30 -1.59 -6.80
CA ILE A 247 5.01 -1.02 -6.49
C ILE A 247 4.21 -1.94 -5.57
N LYS A 248 3.55 -1.36 -4.58
CA LYS A 248 2.69 -2.10 -3.65
C LYS A 248 1.44 -1.32 -3.30
N LYS A 249 0.31 -2.03 -3.26
CA LYS A 249 -0.95 -1.56 -2.68
C LYS A 249 -1.19 -2.22 -1.34
N SER A 250 -1.53 -1.44 -0.32
CA SER A 250 -1.97 -1.93 0.99
C SER A 250 -3.28 -1.25 1.39
N LEU A 251 -4.23 -2.00 1.92
CA LEU A 251 -5.54 -1.44 2.27
C LEU A 251 -5.40 -0.43 3.42
N ILE A 252 -6.15 0.67 3.37
CA ILE A 252 -6.11 1.68 4.46
C ILE A 252 -6.59 1.10 5.81
N THR A 253 -7.40 0.05 5.75
CA THR A 253 -7.92 -0.69 6.91
C THR A 253 -6.84 -1.47 7.66
N GLU A 254 -5.72 -1.80 6.99
CA GLU A 254 -4.56 -2.45 7.62
C GLU A 254 -3.67 -1.45 8.36
N LEU A 255 -3.71 -0.16 7.99
CA LEU A 255 -2.89 0.84 8.65
C LEU A 255 -3.34 1.01 10.12
N PRO A 256 -2.42 0.97 11.09
CA PRO A 256 -2.78 1.20 12.48
C PRO A 256 -3.16 2.66 12.73
N GLY A 257 -3.94 2.91 13.77
CA GLY A 257 -4.17 4.26 14.29
C GLY A 257 -2.97 4.83 15.06
N PRO A 258 -3.09 6.04 15.62
CA PRO A 258 -2.03 6.66 16.41
C PRO A 258 -1.52 5.75 17.53
N SER A 259 -0.20 5.56 17.61
CA SER A 259 0.41 4.72 18.65
C SER A 259 1.87 5.10 18.89
N SER A 260 2.43 4.69 20.03
CA SER A 260 3.86 4.85 20.34
C SER A 260 4.78 3.87 19.62
N GLN A 261 4.24 2.99 18.76
CA GLN A 261 5.01 1.98 18.06
C GLN A 261 5.05 2.27 16.56
N THR A 262 6.23 2.10 15.97
CA THR A 262 6.36 2.09 14.51
C THR A 262 5.73 0.82 13.92
N PHE A 263 5.42 0.85 12.63
CA PHE A 263 5.03 -0.32 11.84
C PHE A 263 5.74 -0.31 10.49
N THR A 264 5.76 -1.44 9.80
CA THR A 264 6.31 -1.49 8.42
C THR A 264 5.19 -1.17 7.45
N LEU A 265 5.27 -0.06 6.71
CA LEU A 265 4.33 0.24 5.64
C LEU A 265 4.64 -0.59 4.40
N VAL A 266 5.93 -0.74 4.08
CA VAL A 266 6.43 -1.55 2.96
C VAL A 266 7.83 -2.06 3.28
N LYS A 267 8.14 -3.29 2.88
CA LYS A 267 9.50 -3.82 2.97
C LYS A 267 10.32 -3.29 1.80
N VAL A 268 11.32 -2.46 2.09
CA VAL A 268 12.23 -1.93 1.07
C VAL A 268 13.44 -2.86 0.94
N ASN A 269 13.84 -3.16 -0.29
CA ASN A 269 15.00 -4.02 -0.57
C ASN A 269 16.32 -3.29 -0.30
N GLU A 270 17.40 -4.05 -0.16
CA GLU A 270 18.73 -3.48 0.03
C GLU A 270 19.16 -2.63 -1.17
N GLY A 271 19.71 -1.44 -0.91
CA GLY A 271 20.06 -0.46 -1.95
C GLY A 271 18.88 0.32 -2.54
N ASP A 272 17.64 -0.06 -2.22
CA ASP A 272 16.43 0.63 -2.66
C ASP A 272 15.95 1.65 -1.62
N LYS A 273 15.06 2.56 -2.03
CA LYS A 273 14.43 3.58 -1.18
C LYS A 273 12.99 3.78 -1.59
N LEU A 274 12.08 3.89 -0.62
CA LEU A 274 10.73 4.37 -0.88
C LEU A 274 10.78 5.82 -1.37
N GLY A 275 10.11 6.09 -2.49
CA GLY A 275 10.08 7.42 -3.11
C GLY A 275 8.71 8.08 -3.04
N THR A 276 7.66 7.38 -3.49
CA THR A 276 6.31 7.96 -3.58
C THR A 276 5.30 7.17 -2.79
N VAL A 277 4.41 7.89 -2.11
CA VAL A 277 3.21 7.35 -1.46
C VAL A 277 1.99 8.12 -1.97
N GLY A 278 0.95 7.41 -2.36
CA GLY A 278 -0.31 8.01 -2.80
C GLY A 278 -1.51 7.17 -2.38
N LEU A 279 -2.72 7.69 -2.57
CA LEU A 279 -3.96 6.97 -2.26
C LEU A 279 -4.73 6.64 -3.54
N THR A 280 -5.32 5.46 -3.58
CA THR A 280 -6.10 5.01 -4.73
C THR A 280 -7.32 4.22 -4.29
N ASN A 281 -8.34 4.13 -5.15
CA ASN A 281 -9.63 3.50 -4.85
C ASN A 281 -9.85 2.18 -5.59
N GLY A 282 -8.79 1.55 -6.11
CA GLY A 282 -8.88 0.27 -6.83
C GLY A 282 -9.18 0.37 -8.32
N LYS A 283 -9.58 1.54 -8.85
CA LYS A 283 -10.01 1.71 -10.26
C LYS A 283 -9.19 2.72 -11.06
N LYS A 284 -8.08 3.19 -10.51
CA LYS A 284 -7.23 4.22 -11.13
C LYS A 284 -6.11 3.62 -11.96
N GLU A 285 -5.39 4.51 -12.62
CA GLU A 285 -4.19 4.18 -13.36
C GLU A 285 -2.98 4.79 -12.67
N ILE A 286 -1.82 4.17 -12.87
CA ILE A 286 -0.59 4.55 -12.20
C ILE A 286 0.41 4.92 -13.29
N LEU A 287 0.94 6.13 -13.20
CA LEU A 287 2.03 6.62 -14.03
C LEU A 287 3.31 6.59 -13.20
N LEU A 288 4.32 5.85 -13.64
CA LEU A 288 5.67 5.90 -13.08
C LEU A 288 6.58 6.66 -14.05
N VAL A 289 7.47 7.50 -13.51
CA VAL A 289 8.43 8.26 -14.31
C VAL A 289 9.84 8.08 -13.77
N THR A 290 10.81 7.92 -14.66
CA THR A 290 12.22 7.68 -14.34
C THR A 290 13.09 8.92 -14.53
N ALA A 291 14.25 8.93 -13.88
CA ALA A 291 15.26 9.98 -14.01
C ALA A 291 15.74 10.12 -15.46
N GLY A 292 15.86 9.00 -16.19
CA GLY A 292 16.19 8.96 -17.61
C GLY A 292 15.10 9.46 -18.57
N GLY A 293 13.98 9.99 -18.06
CA GLY A 293 12.93 10.56 -18.91
C GLY A 293 11.99 9.53 -19.53
N MET A 294 11.95 8.30 -19.00
CA MET A 294 10.97 7.28 -19.40
C MET A 294 9.75 7.30 -18.48
N ALA A 295 8.59 6.87 -19.00
CA ALA A 295 7.40 6.70 -18.20
C ALA A 295 6.55 5.51 -18.63
N ILE A 296 5.91 4.85 -17.66
CA ILE A 296 4.94 3.79 -17.91
C ILE A 296 3.62 4.12 -17.23
N ARG A 297 2.52 3.93 -17.95
CA ARG A 297 1.15 4.08 -17.43
C ARG A 297 0.44 2.73 -17.52
N PHE A 298 -0.06 2.21 -16.42
CA PHE A 298 -0.79 0.95 -16.38
C PHE A 298 -1.98 1.02 -15.41
N LYS A 299 -2.92 0.09 -15.54
CA LYS A 299 -4.09 0.01 -14.65
C LYS A 299 -3.68 -0.53 -13.29
N GLU A 300 -4.21 0.02 -12.22
CA GLU A 300 -3.85 -0.46 -10.89
C GLU A 300 -4.31 -1.89 -10.59
N ASP A 301 -5.29 -2.42 -11.35
CA ASP A 301 -5.77 -3.81 -11.28
C ASP A 301 -4.63 -4.83 -11.50
N ASP A 302 -3.59 -4.45 -12.23
CA ASP A 302 -2.40 -5.28 -12.46
C ASP A 302 -1.57 -5.48 -11.17
N VAL A 303 -1.90 -4.76 -10.10
CA VAL A 303 -1.28 -4.85 -8.77
C VAL A 303 -2.36 -5.28 -7.78
N ARG A 304 -2.23 -6.48 -7.22
CA ARG A 304 -3.13 -6.92 -6.14
C ARG A 304 -2.82 -6.19 -4.83
N PRO A 305 -3.82 -5.92 -3.96
CA PRO A 305 -3.57 -5.53 -2.58
C PRO A 305 -2.73 -6.59 -1.85
N MET A 306 -1.80 -6.13 -1.02
CA MET A 306 -0.85 -6.94 -0.28
C MET A 306 -0.69 -6.40 1.14
N GLY A 307 -0.39 -7.31 2.06
CA GLY A 307 -0.14 -6.96 3.45
C GLY A 307 1.04 -6.00 3.66
N LEU A 308 1.07 -5.39 4.84
CA LEU A 308 2.09 -4.43 5.27
C LEU A 308 3.55 -4.92 5.12
N VAL A 309 3.83 -6.19 5.38
CA VAL A 309 5.20 -6.76 5.36
C VAL A 309 5.69 -7.12 3.95
N ALA A 310 4.82 -7.09 2.94
CA ALA A 310 5.22 -7.38 1.57
C ALA A 310 6.08 -6.25 0.97
N ALA A 311 6.99 -6.62 0.06
CA ALA A 311 7.86 -5.68 -0.67
C ALA A 311 7.18 -5.07 -1.90
N GLY A 312 6.19 -5.75 -2.47
CA GLY A 312 5.49 -5.32 -3.69
C GLY A 312 5.84 -6.18 -4.91
N VAL A 313 5.50 -5.68 -6.09
CA VAL A 313 5.78 -6.28 -7.40
C VAL A 313 6.45 -5.25 -8.30
N ASN A 314 7.15 -5.66 -9.36
CA ASN A 314 7.77 -4.71 -10.27
C ASN A 314 6.72 -3.91 -11.05
N GLY A 315 6.82 -2.58 -11.02
CA GLY A 315 5.95 -1.65 -11.76
C GLY A 315 6.49 -1.32 -13.16
N MET A 316 7.80 -1.07 -13.27
CA MET A 316 8.48 -0.69 -14.51
C MET A 316 9.77 -1.49 -14.69
N LYS A 317 10.12 -1.82 -15.93
CA LYS A 317 11.45 -2.37 -16.25
C LYS A 317 12.43 -1.21 -16.46
N LEU A 318 13.32 -1.01 -15.50
CA LEU A 318 14.34 0.03 -15.55
C LEU A 318 15.53 -0.40 -16.43
N PHE A 319 16.16 0.58 -17.07
CA PHE A 319 17.45 0.40 -17.73
C PHE A 319 18.59 0.49 -16.70
N GLU A 320 19.80 0.10 -17.11
CA GLU A 320 20.96 0.16 -16.21
C GLU A 320 21.17 1.57 -15.67
N LYS A 321 21.25 1.70 -14.33
CA LYS A 321 21.42 2.96 -13.58
C LYS A 321 20.25 3.94 -13.66
N ASP A 322 19.11 3.56 -14.24
CA ASP A 322 17.90 4.38 -14.21
C ASP A 322 17.10 4.11 -12.91
N GLU A 323 16.38 5.13 -12.45
CA GLU A 323 15.68 5.12 -11.17
C GLU A 323 14.33 5.84 -11.31
N VAL A 324 13.31 5.35 -10.61
CA VAL A 324 11.99 6.02 -10.55
C VAL A 324 12.10 7.26 -9.67
N VAL A 325 11.75 8.42 -10.24
CA VAL A 325 11.78 9.72 -9.54
C VAL A 325 10.43 10.10 -8.96
N GLY A 326 9.35 9.53 -9.49
CA GLY A 326 8.05 9.66 -8.85
C GLY A 326 6.95 8.88 -9.56
N ALA A 327 5.79 8.90 -8.91
CA ALA A 327 4.59 8.24 -9.39
C ALA A 327 3.38 9.16 -9.25
N GLU A 328 2.46 9.07 -10.20
CA GLU A 328 1.21 9.82 -10.22
C GLU A 328 0.02 8.89 -10.40
N ILE A 329 -1.09 9.24 -9.74
CA ILE A 329 -2.30 8.43 -9.71
C ILE A 329 -3.34 9.13 -10.59
N LEU A 330 -3.67 8.51 -11.72
CA LEU A 330 -4.51 9.07 -12.78
C LEU A 330 -5.94 8.49 -12.76
N PRO A 331 -6.97 9.25 -13.16
CA PRO A 331 -6.91 10.64 -13.61
C PRO A 331 -6.62 11.59 -12.45
N ALA A 332 -5.76 12.59 -12.71
CA ALA A 332 -5.42 13.64 -11.76
C ALA A 332 -6.06 14.98 -12.17
N GLU A 333 -6.16 15.94 -11.26
CA GLU A 333 -6.59 17.28 -11.61
C GLU A 333 -5.46 18.03 -12.35
N GLY A 334 -5.69 18.37 -13.61
CA GLY A 334 -4.77 19.19 -14.41
C GLY A 334 -3.82 18.38 -15.29
N ASP A 335 -2.60 18.88 -15.46
CA ASP A 335 -1.57 18.29 -16.32
C ASP A 335 -0.42 17.71 -15.48
N ILE A 336 0.38 16.83 -16.08
CA ILE A 336 1.60 16.29 -15.48
C ILE A 336 2.71 17.30 -15.66
N PHE A 337 3.26 17.79 -14.55
CA PHE A 337 4.42 18.67 -14.51
C PHE A 337 5.69 17.85 -14.33
N LEU A 338 6.60 17.95 -15.29
CA LEU A 338 7.91 17.31 -15.23
C LEU A 338 8.97 18.38 -14.98
N LEU A 339 9.88 18.12 -14.04
CA LEU A 339 10.96 19.04 -13.66
C LEU A 339 12.32 18.33 -13.78
N THR A 340 13.25 18.99 -14.44
CA THR A 340 14.64 18.54 -14.57
C THR A 340 15.51 19.01 -13.41
N ASP A 341 16.64 18.37 -13.21
CA ASP A 341 17.70 18.77 -12.28
C ASP A 341 18.27 20.18 -12.53
N GLU A 342 18.25 20.63 -13.79
CA GLU A 342 18.71 21.96 -14.25
C GLU A 342 17.65 23.07 -14.09
N GLY A 343 16.44 22.78 -13.60
CA GLY A 343 15.39 23.79 -13.40
C GLY A 343 14.54 24.13 -14.63
N LYS A 344 14.64 23.31 -15.69
CA LYS A 344 13.69 23.32 -16.81
C LYS A 344 12.49 22.44 -16.49
N ALA A 345 11.31 22.90 -16.86
CA ALA A 345 10.08 22.14 -16.71
C ALA A 345 9.20 22.18 -17.95
N LYS A 346 8.30 21.20 -18.06
CA LYS A 346 7.22 21.19 -19.05
C LYS A 346 5.97 20.58 -18.45
N ARG A 347 4.81 21.02 -18.93
CA ARG A 347 3.54 20.36 -18.65
C ARG A 347 3.16 19.44 -19.80
N VAL A 348 2.64 18.27 -19.49
CA VAL A 348 2.20 17.27 -20.45
C VAL A 348 0.82 16.78 -20.05
N SER A 349 -0.10 16.68 -21.00
CA SER A 349 -1.41 16.09 -20.73
C SER A 349 -1.27 14.60 -20.39
N GLU A 350 -2.03 14.12 -19.40
CA GLU A 350 -2.10 12.69 -19.08
C GLU A 350 -2.47 11.83 -20.30
N LYS A 351 -3.25 12.35 -21.24
CA LYS A 351 -3.69 11.65 -22.45
C LYS A 351 -2.56 11.32 -23.40
N ASP A 352 -1.45 12.05 -23.34
CA ASP A 352 -0.30 11.75 -24.19
C ASP A 352 0.43 10.48 -23.72
N PHE A 353 0.23 10.02 -22.48
CA PHE A 353 0.79 8.78 -21.95
C PHE A 353 -0.17 7.61 -22.22
N PRO A 354 0.15 6.70 -23.18
CA PRO A 354 -0.70 5.56 -23.49
C PRO A 354 -0.69 4.53 -22.36
N VAL A 355 -1.84 3.91 -22.11
CA VAL A 355 -1.96 2.79 -21.17
C VAL A 355 -1.30 1.56 -21.76
N GLN A 356 -0.48 0.88 -20.97
CA GLN A 356 0.27 -0.33 -21.32
C GLN A 356 0.16 -1.35 -20.18
N GLY A 357 0.69 -2.56 -20.39
CA GLY A 357 0.82 -3.54 -19.32
C GLY A 357 1.92 -3.18 -18.33
N ARG A 358 1.72 -3.53 -17.06
CA ARG A 358 2.75 -3.37 -16.00
C ARG A 358 4.06 -4.07 -16.37
N TYR A 359 5.18 -3.53 -15.86
CA TYR A 359 6.54 -4.05 -16.04
C TYR A 359 7.09 -3.98 -17.48
N GLY A 360 6.52 -3.10 -18.31
CA GLY A 360 7.13 -2.69 -19.57
C GLY A 360 8.29 -1.71 -19.40
N LYS A 361 8.97 -1.40 -20.51
CA LYS A 361 10.00 -0.33 -20.59
C LYS A 361 9.41 1.09 -20.59
N GLY A 362 8.11 1.22 -20.82
CA GLY A 362 7.44 2.50 -20.96
C GLY A 362 7.76 3.22 -22.27
N VAL A 363 7.45 4.51 -22.29
CA VAL A 363 7.62 5.43 -23.41
C VAL A 363 8.36 6.68 -22.95
N VAL A 364 8.98 7.41 -23.88
CA VAL A 364 9.68 8.66 -23.57
C VAL A 364 8.73 9.70 -22.99
N ALA A 365 8.88 10.06 -21.72
CA ALA A 365 8.18 11.17 -21.08
C ALA A 365 8.81 12.51 -21.48
N TRP A 366 10.14 12.54 -21.53
CA TRP A 366 10.93 13.66 -21.99
C TRP A 366 12.22 13.17 -22.61
N ASP A 367 12.45 13.58 -23.86
CA ASP A 367 13.74 13.42 -24.52
C ASP A 367 14.74 14.46 -23.96
N LEU A 368 15.58 14.04 -23.02
CA LEU A 368 16.49 14.89 -22.27
C LEU A 368 17.84 15.01 -23.01
N PRO A 369 18.31 16.23 -23.32
CA PRO A 369 19.60 16.41 -23.96
C PRO A 369 20.77 16.24 -22.98
N GLY A 370 21.84 15.56 -23.41
CA GLY A 370 23.12 15.51 -22.71
C GLY A 370 23.05 14.70 -21.41
N LYS A 371 23.34 15.37 -20.29
CA LYS A 371 23.42 14.74 -18.94
C LYS A 371 22.26 15.13 -18.02
N SER A 372 21.28 15.90 -18.50
CA SER A 372 20.14 16.30 -17.68
C SER A 372 19.27 15.11 -17.33
N GLN A 373 18.71 15.12 -16.12
CA GLN A 373 17.82 14.09 -15.60
C GLN A 373 16.52 14.72 -15.11
N LEU A 374 15.43 13.95 -15.12
CA LEU A 374 14.24 14.34 -14.37
C LEU A 374 14.56 14.25 -12.88
N ALA A 375 14.21 15.30 -12.14
CA ALA A 375 14.37 15.37 -10.69
C ALA A 375 13.04 15.12 -9.97
N ALA A 376 11.91 15.54 -10.56
CA ALA A 376 10.61 15.39 -9.93
C ALA A 376 9.44 15.41 -10.93
N ILE A 377 8.32 14.88 -10.46
CA ILE A 377 7.01 14.93 -11.10
C ILE A 377 5.97 15.46 -10.11
N ALA A 378 4.99 16.20 -10.61
CA ALA A 378 3.79 16.56 -9.88
C ALA A 378 2.58 16.57 -10.81
N THR A 379 1.38 16.43 -10.23
CA THR A 379 0.12 16.75 -10.89
C THR A 379 -0.60 17.90 -10.18
N GLY A 380 -1.30 18.73 -10.94
CA GLY A 380 -2.07 19.82 -10.36
C GLY A 380 -2.65 20.78 -11.38
N LYS A 381 -3.55 21.64 -10.89
CA LYS A 381 -4.09 22.74 -11.68
C LYS A 381 -2.97 23.74 -12.03
N PRO A 382 -3.05 24.42 -13.17
CA PRO A 382 -2.02 25.38 -13.61
C PRO A 382 -1.63 26.42 -12.55
N ASN A 383 -2.60 26.88 -11.74
CA ASN A 383 -2.38 27.89 -10.71
C ASN A 383 -1.82 27.38 -9.38
N HIS A 384 -1.64 26.06 -9.22
CA HIS A 384 -1.06 25.49 -8.00
C HIS A 384 0.40 25.93 -7.85
N VAL A 385 0.77 26.23 -6.61
CA VAL A 385 2.14 26.59 -6.24
C VAL A 385 2.87 25.33 -5.79
N ALA A 386 4.04 25.10 -6.37
CA ALA A 386 4.97 24.06 -5.99
C ALA A 386 6.24 24.69 -5.43
N THR A 387 6.85 24.02 -4.45
CA THR A 387 8.11 24.42 -3.84
C THR A 387 9.22 23.53 -4.40
N VAL A 388 10.22 24.14 -5.01
CA VAL A 388 11.40 23.48 -5.58
C VAL A 388 12.53 23.54 -4.56
N HIS A 389 13.03 22.37 -4.17
CA HIS A 389 14.16 22.21 -3.25
C HIS A 389 15.44 21.92 -4.03
N MET A 390 16.54 22.51 -3.57
CA MET A 390 17.86 22.41 -4.22
C MET A 390 18.89 21.85 -3.24
N THR A 391 20.04 21.41 -3.75
CA THR A 391 21.09 20.82 -2.91
C THR A 391 21.76 21.81 -1.95
N LYS A 392 21.90 23.09 -2.32
CA LYS A 392 22.66 24.09 -1.55
C LYS A 392 21.92 25.40 -1.34
N GLY A 393 21.11 25.81 -2.30
CA GLY A 393 20.36 27.04 -2.31
C GLY A 393 19.05 26.93 -1.55
N ALA A 394 18.53 28.09 -1.19
CA ALA A 394 17.25 28.18 -0.49
C ALA A 394 16.10 27.75 -1.42
N PRO A 395 15.10 27.01 -0.92
CA PRO A 395 13.95 26.59 -1.71
C PRO A 395 13.22 27.76 -2.38
N LYS A 396 12.78 27.55 -3.62
CA LYS A 396 12.07 28.55 -4.44
C LYS A 396 10.66 28.08 -4.79
N SER A 397 9.70 28.99 -4.76
CA SER A 397 8.31 28.69 -5.11
C SER A 397 8.07 29.00 -6.59
N THR A 398 7.43 28.09 -7.30
CA THR A 398 7.01 28.26 -8.70
C THR A 398 5.57 27.83 -8.88
N ARG A 399 4.90 28.34 -9.90
CA ARG A 399 3.57 27.84 -10.28
C ARG A 399 3.70 26.81 -11.38
N LEU A 400 2.77 25.86 -11.44
CA LEU A 400 2.79 24.86 -12.50
C LEU A 400 2.59 25.49 -13.90
N ASP A 401 1.89 26.62 -13.97
CA ASP A 401 1.67 27.38 -15.21
C ASP A 401 2.89 28.13 -15.75
N ALA A 402 3.96 28.26 -14.95
CA ALA A 402 5.23 28.83 -15.40
C ALA A 402 5.88 28.00 -16.52
N ALA A 403 5.56 26.70 -16.60
CA ALA A 403 5.98 25.84 -17.71
C ALA A 403 4.88 25.76 -18.77
N GLY A 404 5.24 25.75 -20.06
CA GLY A 404 4.30 25.58 -21.16
C GLY A 404 3.75 24.16 -21.27
N LEU A 405 2.53 24.03 -21.81
CA LEU A 405 1.95 22.75 -22.20
C LEU A 405 2.61 22.27 -23.49
N ARG A 406 3.21 21.08 -23.47
CA ARG A 406 4.00 20.51 -24.57
C ARG A 406 3.71 19.02 -24.73
N LYS A 407 4.01 18.48 -25.92
CA LYS A 407 3.98 17.04 -26.18
C LYS A 407 5.14 16.32 -25.49
N ARG A 408 4.95 15.04 -25.14
CA ARG A 408 6.00 14.19 -24.54
C ARG A 408 7.32 14.20 -25.30
N ALA A 409 7.26 14.00 -26.62
CA ALA A 409 8.44 13.94 -27.48
C ALA A 409 9.15 15.30 -27.67
N SER A 410 8.62 16.39 -27.12
CA SER A 410 9.30 17.68 -27.19
C SER A 410 10.52 17.69 -26.26
N THR A 411 11.67 18.06 -26.82
CA THR A 411 12.94 18.29 -26.11
C THR A 411 12.96 19.62 -25.37
N LYS A 412 12.15 20.60 -25.81
CA LYS A 412 12.10 21.94 -25.23
C LYS A 412 11.37 21.93 -23.88
N GLY A 413 11.97 22.61 -22.89
CA GLY A 413 11.33 22.97 -21.62
C GLY A 413 11.55 24.44 -21.32
N ASP A 414 10.71 24.99 -20.45
CA ASP A 414 10.79 26.37 -19.99
C ASP A 414 11.61 26.42 -18.69
N VAL A 415 12.50 27.40 -18.56
CA VAL A 415 13.25 27.60 -17.32
C VAL A 415 12.30 28.17 -16.28
N VAL A 416 11.89 27.33 -15.33
CA VAL A 416 11.00 27.73 -14.23
C VAL A 416 11.77 28.18 -13.00
N VAL A 417 13.00 27.69 -12.86
CA VAL A 417 13.87 28.01 -11.74
C VAL A 417 15.31 28.07 -12.22
N GLU A 418 16.00 29.16 -11.93
CA GLU A 418 17.44 29.28 -12.17
C GLU A 418 18.23 28.51 -11.10
N VAL A 419 19.09 27.60 -11.58
CA VAL A 419 20.00 26.77 -10.78
C VAL A 419 21.43 27.24 -11.03
N LYS A 420 22.20 27.45 -9.96
CA LYS A 420 23.59 27.91 -10.08
C LYS A 420 24.52 26.77 -10.51
N PRO A 421 25.69 27.06 -11.11
CA PRO A 421 26.68 26.02 -11.41
C PRO A 421 27.08 25.22 -10.15
N GLY A 422 27.02 23.89 -10.24
CA GLY A 422 27.35 22.99 -9.12
C GLY A 422 26.20 22.75 -8.11
N GLU A 423 24.99 23.15 -8.47
CA GLU A 423 23.75 22.90 -7.74
C GLU A 423 22.79 22.08 -8.62
N SER A 424 21.92 21.29 -8.00
CA SER A 424 20.84 20.57 -8.70
C SER A 424 19.56 20.60 -7.89
N ILE A 425 18.43 20.42 -8.57
CA ILE A 425 17.14 20.23 -7.92
C ILE A 425 17.07 18.82 -7.34
N THR A 426 16.57 18.72 -6.10
CA THR A 426 16.51 17.45 -5.35
C THR A 426 15.08 16.97 -5.14
N ALA A 427 14.12 17.89 -4.98
CA ALA A 427 12.73 17.55 -4.72
C ALA A 427 11.77 18.66 -5.16
N LEU A 428 10.51 18.26 -5.38
CA LEU A 428 9.38 19.14 -5.63
C LEU A 428 8.30 18.83 -4.59
N ALA A 429 7.85 19.83 -3.87
CA ALA A 429 6.78 19.71 -2.90
C ALA A 429 5.52 20.43 -3.39
N VAL A 430 4.41 19.70 -3.47
CA VAL A 430 3.08 20.24 -3.70
C VAL A 430 2.23 19.90 -2.47
N GLY A 431 1.29 20.77 -2.11
CA GLY A 431 0.39 20.53 -1.00
C GLY A 431 -0.41 19.24 -1.20
N TRP A 432 -0.19 18.26 -0.32
CA TRP A 432 -0.92 17.00 -0.29
C TRP A 432 -2.30 17.21 0.32
N THR A 433 -3.33 16.75 -0.37
CA THR A 433 -4.72 16.77 0.11
C THR A 433 -5.38 15.43 -0.16
N LEU A 434 -6.28 15.01 0.73
CA LEU A 434 -7.00 13.75 0.58
C LEU A 434 -7.91 13.78 -0.66
N GLU A 435 -8.49 14.94 -0.95
CA GLU A 435 -9.42 15.18 -2.05
C GLU A 435 -8.76 15.03 -3.43
N SER A 436 -7.45 15.27 -3.54
CA SER A 436 -6.69 15.02 -4.77
C SER A 436 -6.67 13.55 -5.15
N TYR A 437 -6.83 12.65 -4.17
CA TYR A 437 -6.82 11.21 -4.42
C TYR A 437 -8.21 10.61 -4.40
N VAL A 438 -9.02 10.89 -3.38
CA VAL A 438 -10.29 10.20 -3.18
C VAL A 438 -11.39 11.19 -2.81
N LYS A 439 -12.54 11.03 -3.46
CA LYS A 439 -13.74 11.80 -3.13
C LYS A 439 -14.33 11.27 -1.83
N VAL A 440 -14.18 12.04 -0.76
CA VAL A 440 -14.84 11.74 0.53
C VAL A 440 -16.35 11.97 0.37
N LYS A 441 -17.17 11.01 0.80
CA LYS A 441 -18.62 11.24 0.93
C LYS A 441 -18.82 12.07 2.21
N GLU A 442 -19.22 13.33 2.08
CA GLU A 442 -19.63 14.10 3.26
C GLU A 442 -20.91 13.49 3.85
N GLU A 443 -20.83 13.00 5.10
CA GLU A 443 -22.01 12.71 5.90
C GLU A 443 -22.68 14.04 6.28
N GLY A 444 -23.73 14.39 5.55
CA GLY A 444 -24.81 15.31 5.93
C GLY A 444 -24.49 16.46 6.88
N LYS A 445 -23.87 17.54 6.39
CA LYS A 445 -24.18 18.86 6.94
C LYS A 445 -25.66 19.14 6.65
N LYS A 446 -26.51 19.06 7.68
CA LYS A 446 -27.85 19.68 7.66
C LYS A 446 -27.66 21.12 7.18
N LYS A 447 -28.15 21.41 5.97
CA LYS A 447 -28.36 22.78 5.53
C LYS A 447 -29.31 23.41 6.54
N GLU A 448 -28.78 24.25 7.42
CA GLU A 448 -29.57 25.28 8.08
C GLU A 448 -30.14 26.17 6.96
N THR A 449 -31.37 25.86 6.56
CA THR A 449 -32.21 26.77 5.82
C THR A 449 -32.38 28.00 6.69
N LYS A 450 -31.74 29.10 6.30
CA LYS A 450 -32.10 30.45 6.75
C LYS A 450 -33.57 30.70 6.37
N ALA A 451 -34.47 30.37 7.27
CA ALA A 451 -35.82 30.89 7.26
C ALA A 451 -35.71 32.40 7.53
N LYS A 452 -35.89 33.20 6.47
CA LYS A 452 -36.16 34.63 6.64
C LYS A 452 -37.52 34.75 7.33
N ALA A 453 -37.49 34.99 8.63
CA ALA A 453 -38.64 35.46 9.38
C ALA A 453 -39.07 36.82 8.81
N SER A 454 -40.25 36.84 8.20
CA SER A 454 -40.99 38.05 7.86
C SER A 454 -41.50 38.69 9.15
N SER A 455 -40.82 39.71 9.65
CA SER A 455 -41.39 40.61 10.66
C SER A 455 -42.19 41.70 9.95
N ALA A 456 -43.50 41.63 10.07
CA ALA A 456 -44.41 42.71 9.74
C ALA A 456 -44.11 43.93 10.62
N LYS A 457 -43.95 45.11 10.00
CA LYS A 457 -44.19 46.40 10.65
C LYS A 457 -44.98 47.30 9.71
N LYS A 458 -45.99 47.90 10.32
CA LYS A 458 -47.17 48.56 9.76
C LYS A 458 -46.90 50.08 9.62
N SER A 459 -47.68 50.72 8.73
CA SER A 459 -48.14 52.12 8.78
C SER A 459 -47.33 53.17 7.93
N PRO A 460 -47.91 54.37 7.60
CA PRO A 460 -48.46 54.63 6.26
C PRO A 460 -48.13 56.05 5.68
N ALA A 461 -48.69 56.34 4.50
CA ALA A 461 -49.16 57.66 4.03
C ALA A 461 -48.22 58.71 3.38
N LYS A 462 -48.71 59.15 2.20
CA LYS A 462 -48.84 60.52 1.64
C LYS A 462 -47.66 61.26 0.94
N GLY A 463 -48.03 61.82 -0.24
CA GLY A 463 -47.55 63.09 -0.81
C GLY A 463 -46.75 62.95 -2.10
N LYS A 464 -47.34 63.09 -3.32
CA LYS A 464 -47.40 64.32 -4.16
C LYS A 464 -46.01 64.98 -4.34
N THR A 465 -45.47 65.27 -5.53
CA THR A 465 -46.07 66.03 -6.66
C THR A 465 -45.19 66.00 -7.94
N LYS A 466 -45.84 65.86 -9.11
CA LYS A 466 -45.68 66.55 -10.43
C LYS A 466 -44.31 66.85 -11.06
N SER A 467 -44.10 66.39 -12.29
CA SER A 467 -44.29 67.12 -13.58
C SER A 467 -43.90 66.20 -14.77
N ALA A 468 -44.83 65.84 -15.67
CA ALA A 468 -45.08 66.41 -17.02
C ALA A 468 -43.86 66.29 -17.96
N SER A 469 -43.88 65.72 -19.16
CA SER A 469 -44.87 65.46 -20.22
C SER A 469 -44.18 64.48 -21.22
N LYS A 470 -44.75 63.79 -22.22
CA LYS A 470 -45.98 63.92 -23.00
C LYS A 470 -46.17 62.62 -23.84
N THR A 471 -47.43 62.15 -23.93
CA THR A 471 -48.11 61.45 -25.05
C THR A 471 -47.58 60.09 -25.57
N LYS A 472 -48.23 58.94 -25.28
CA LYS A 472 -49.54 58.34 -25.73
C LYS A 472 -49.44 57.64 -27.11
N ALA A 473 -50.03 56.48 -27.43
CA ALA A 473 -50.73 55.41 -26.71
C ALA A 473 -50.98 54.21 -27.68
N LYS A 474 -50.78 52.97 -27.19
CA LYS A 474 -51.49 51.65 -27.31
C LYS A 474 -52.76 51.51 -28.22
N PRO A 475 -53.36 50.29 -28.45
CA PRO A 475 -53.06 48.93 -27.90
C PRO A 475 -53.27 47.67 -28.81
N ALA A 476 -52.88 46.50 -28.26
CA ALA A 476 -53.49 45.14 -28.40
C ALA A 476 -53.45 44.43 -29.79
N LYS A 477 -53.32 43.10 -29.95
CA LYS A 477 -53.59 41.91 -29.12
C LYS A 477 -52.89 40.68 -29.77
N LYS A 478 -52.62 39.63 -28.96
CA LYS A 478 -52.52 38.18 -29.27
C LYS A 478 -51.28 37.58 -30.01
N ALA A 479 -50.72 36.55 -29.35
CA ALA A 479 -49.85 35.46 -29.82
C ALA A 479 -50.63 34.47 -30.75
N PRO A 480 -50.07 33.32 -31.25
CA PRO A 480 -48.75 32.71 -31.00
C PRO A 480 -48.02 32.06 -32.23
N ALA A 481 -46.83 31.49 -31.92
CA ALA A 481 -46.15 30.34 -32.55
C ALA A 481 -45.48 30.45 -33.95
N LYS A 482 -44.17 30.13 -34.00
CA LYS A 482 -43.52 29.15 -34.92
C LYS A 482 -42.03 28.99 -34.62
N LYS A 483 -41.59 27.78 -34.25
CA LYS A 483 -40.19 27.31 -34.30
C LYS A 483 -39.92 26.60 -35.63
N LYS A 484 -38.66 26.70 -36.06
CA LYS A 484 -38.06 26.42 -37.36
C LYS A 484 -37.36 25.00 -37.37
N PRO A 485 -36.68 24.54 -38.44
CA PRO A 485 -37.05 23.35 -39.21
C PRO A 485 -36.05 22.16 -39.12
N SER A 486 -36.44 21.01 -39.68
CA SER A 486 -35.58 19.84 -39.95
C SER A 486 -35.65 19.45 -41.44
N LYS A 487 -34.49 19.34 -42.10
CA LYS A 487 -34.32 18.72 -43.44
C LYS A 487 -34.11 17.20 -43.30
N PRO A 488 -34.60 16.36 -44.22
CA PRO A 488 -34.08 15.01 -44.42
C PRO A 488 -33.36 14.83 -45.77
N VAL A 489 -32.46 13.83 -45.76
CA VAL A 489 -31.51 13.42 -46.79
C VAL A 489 -32.14 12.41 -47.76
N LYS A 490 -31.57 12.36 -48.98
CA LYS A 490 -31.97 11.62 -50.18
C LYS A 490 -32.02 10.08 -50.04
N LYS A 491 -32.97 9.50 -50.80
CA LYS A 491 -33.18 8.08 -51.13
C LYS A 491 -32.03 7.45 -51.93
N LYS A 492 -31.74 6.17 -51.65
CA LYS A 492 -31.22 5.17 -52.61
C LYS A 492 -32.19 3.98 -52.67
N THR A 493 -32.76 3.73 -53.84
CA THR A 493 -33.34 2.45 -54.32
C THR A 493 -32.18 1.61 -54.87
N THR A 494 -32.14 0.27 -54.88
CA THR A 494 -33.06 -0.74 -55.45
C THR A 494 -32.65 -2.17 -55.03
N LYS A 495 -33.66 -3.07 -54.90
CA LYS A 495 -33.77 -4.51 -55.29
C LYS A 495 -32.48 -5.33 -55.54
N GLY A 496 -32.33 -6.62 -55.20
CA GLY A 496 -33.23 -7.65 -54.66
C GLY A 496 -32.66 -9.06 -54.89
N LYS A 497 -33.18 -10.04 -54.11
CA LYS A 497 -33.37 -11.49 -54.35
C LYS A 497 -32.26 -12.42 -54.92
N LYS A 498 -32.17 -13.59 -54.24
CA LYS A 498 -31.68 -14.93 -54.64
C LYS A 498 -30.15 -15.02 -54.77
N LYS A 499 -29.46 -16.03 -54.25
CA LYS A 499 -29.78 -17.44 -53.94
C LYS A 499 -28.91 -17.88 -52.77
#